data_AF-A0A6V7XPE0-F1
#
_entry.id   AF-A0A6V7XPE0-F1
#
_cell.length_a   1.000
_cell.length_b   1.000
_cell.length_c   1.000
_cell.angle_alpha   90.00
_cell.angle_beta   90.00
_cell.angle_gamma   90.00
#
_symmetry.space_group_name_H-M   'P 1'
#
loop_
_entity.id
_entity.type
_entity.pdbx_description
1 polymer ?
#
loop_
_entity_poly.entity_id
_entity_poly.type
_entity_poly.pdbx_seq_one_letter_code
_entity_poly.pdbx_strand_id
1 'polypeptide(L)'
;MAGWKPIADKSLQNILHFGDELCQVAGITIYSVKQLPEIYTNSTPGIPIELVIKPNFNAQIYTLKKESENGKDLGIVLHKKKNKISSIIKGSPAYLASIPDSLPSYFIFPNQQIVKILNKLKKEQSQQ
;
A
#
# COMPACT_ATOMS: atom_id res chain seq x y z
N MET A 1 20.50 -1.76 3.43
CA MET A 1 19.22 -1.93 2.71
C MET A 1 18.44 -0.64 2.87
N ALA A 2 18.21 0.08 1.77
CA ALA A 2 17.33 1.24 1.78
C ALA A 2 15.89 0.73 1.94
N GLY A 3 15.32 0.93 3.12
CA GLY A 3 13.95 0.58 3.42
C GLY A 3 13.34 1.75 4.16
N TRP A 4 12.30 2.33 3.59
CA TRP A 4 11.51 3.33 4.28
C TRP A 4 10.58 2.62 5.28
N LYS A 5 10.47 3.18 6.49
CA LYS A 5 9.47 2.77 7.48
C LYS A 5 8.54 3.96 7.72
N PRO A 6 7.23 3.74 7.94
CA PRO A 6 6.29 4.81 8.28
C PRO A 6 6.74 5.71 9.43
N ILE A 7 7.49 5.14 10.38
CA ILE A 7 8.03 5.86 11.55
C ILE A 7 9.14 6.85 11.15
N ALA A 8 9.86 6.58 10.06
CA ALA A 8 11.00 7.38 9.62
C ALA A 8 10.58 8.67 8.90
N ASP A 9 9.43 8.67 8.21
CA ASP A 9 8.86 9.87 7.61
C ASP A 9 7.33 9.80 7.59
N LYS A 10 6.70 10.58 8.49
CA LYS A 10 5.24 10.63 8.64
C LYS A 10 4.54 11.17 7.40
N SER A 11 5.21 11.99 6.58
CA SER A 11 4.60 12.57 5.38
C SER A 11 4.30 11.49 4.33
N LEU A 12 5.10 10.43 4.30
CA LEU A 12 4.97 9.31 3.37
C LEU A 12 4.07 8.18 3.91
N GLN A 13 3.65 8.25 5.18
CA GLN A 13 2.93 7.17 5.89
C GLN A 13 1.64 6.73 5.18
N ASN A 14 0.94 7.65 4.52
CA ASN A 14 -0.32 7.39 3.81
C ASN A 14 -0.13 7.39 2.28
N ILE A 15 1.10 7.50 1.80
CA ILE A 15 1.44 7.59 0.38
C ILE A 15 2.04 6.25 -0.09
N LEU A 16 2.93 5.66 0.72
CA LEU A 16 3.64 4.42 0.38
C LEU A 16 3.09 3.25 1.17
N HIS A 17 2.57 2.24 0.48
CA HIS A 17 2.11 0.99 1.09
C HIS A 17 2.96 -0.20 0.62
N PHE A 18 3.00 -1.23 1.46
CA PHE A 18 3.69 -2.46 1.09
C PHE A 18 2.98 -3.15 -0.08
N GLY A 19 3.74 -3.53 -1.09
CA GLY A 19 3.25 -4.17 -2.31
C GLY A 19 2.81 -3.18 -3.40
N ASP A 20 2.92 -1.87 -3.16
CA ASP A 20 2.79 -0.88 -4.23
C ASP A 20 3.89 -1.07 -5.29
N GLU A 21 3.56 -0.76 -6.53
CA GLU A 21 4.47 -0.91 -7.67
C GLU A 21 5.13 0.45 -7.98
N LEU A 22 6.45 0.51 -7.93
CA LEU A 22 7.22 1.68 -8.33
C LEU A 22 7.35 1.70 -9.86
N CYS A 23 6.59 2.58 -10.52
CA CYS A 23 6.53 2.65 -11.97
C CYS A 23 7.58 3.60 -12.57
N GLN A 24 7.85 4.74 -11.93
CA GLN A 24 8.84 5.70 -12.41
C GLN A 24 9.61 6.38 -11.28
N VAL A 25 10.86 6.74 -11.56
CA VAL A 25 11.75 7.51 -10.68
C VAL A 25 12.44 8.59 -11.51
N ALA A 26 12.34 9.86 -11.11
CA ALA A 26 12.92 10.99 -11.84
C ALA A 26 12.52 11.04 -13.34
N GLY A 27 11.27 10.68 -13.65
CA GLY A 27 10.76 10.59 -15.02
C GLY A 27 11.21 9.34 -15.82
N ILE A 28 12.01 8.46 -15.22
CA ILE A 28 12.49 7.22 -15.85
C ILE A 28 11.57 6.07 -15.47
N THR A 29 11.01 5.38 -16.46
CA THR A 29 10.20 4.18 -16.24
C THR A 29 11.05 3.02 -15.73
N ILE A 30 10.61 2.41 -14.63
CA ILE A 30 11.27 1.30 -13.95
C ILE A 30 10.59 0.00 -14.34
N TYR A 31 11.37 -0.95 -14.84
CA TYR A 31 10.95 -2.32 -15.12
C TYR A 31 11.60 -3.32 -14.16
N SER A 32 12.68 -2.92 -13.49
CA SER A 32 13.38 -3.74 -12.51
C SER A 32 14.04 -2.90 -11.43
N VAL A 33 14.03 -3.41 -10.20
CA VAL A 33 14.76 -2.83 -9.05
C VAL A 33 16.26 -2.69 -9.31
N LYS A 34 16.82 -3.43 -10.28
CA LYS A 34 18.23 -3.35 -10.68
C LYS A 34 18.61 -2.00 -11.30
N GLN A 35 17.64 -1.23 -11.79
CA GLN A 35 17.87 0.10 -12.39
C GLN A 35 18.02 1.19 -11.33
N LEU A 36 17.51 0.96 -10.12
CA LEU A 36 17.46 1.97 -9.07
C LEU A 36 18.83 2.47 -8.60
N PRO A 37 19.87 1.63 -8.41
CA PRO A 37 21.17 2.10 -7.96
C PRO A 37 21.77 3.14 -8.90
N GLU A 38 21.67 2.94 -10.22
CA GLU A 38 22.19 3.90 -11.21
C GLU A 38 21.45 5.23 -11.15
N ILE A 39 20.12 5.18 -11.07
CA ILE A 39 19.27 6.38 -10.99
C ILE A 39 19.57 7.19 -9.73
N TYR A 40 19.70 6.54 -8.57
CA TYR A 40 20.03 7.22 -7.33
C TYR A 40 21.49 7.71 -7.27
N THR A 41 22.43 7.00 -7.90
CA THR A 41 23.84 7.46 -7.97
C THR A 41 23.97 8.76 -8.77
N ASN A 42 23.15 8.90 -9.82
CA ASN A 42 23.12 10.11 -10.66
C ASN A 42 22.22 11.22 -10.10
N SER A 43 21.56 10.99 -8.97
CA SER A 43 20.69 11.98 -8.34
C SER A 43 21.47 12.97 -7.48
N THR A 44 21.07 14.24 -7.51
CA THR A 44 21.68 15.28 -6.69
C THR A 44 21.18 15.18 -5.25
N PRO A 45 22.07 14.99 -4.26
CA PRO A 45 21.67 14.94 -2.85
C PRO A 45 20.92 16.19 -2.42
N GLY A 46 19.82 16.03 -1.69
CA GLY A 46 18.98 17.13 -1.20
C GLY A 46 17.96 17.66 -2.20
N ILE A 47 18.00 17.23 -3.47
CA ILE A 47 16.95 17.54 -4.44
C ILE A 47 15.85 16.46 -4.37
N PRO A 48 14.57 16.84 -4.18
CA PRO A 48 13.46 15.88 -4.21
C PRO A 48 13.40 15.14 -5.54
N ILE A 49 13.19 13.81 -5.47
CA ILE A 49 13.01 12.96 -6.65
C ILE A 49 11.52 12.64 -6.79
N GLU A 50 10.98 12.88 -7.98
CA GLU A 50 9.61 12.49 -8.29
C GLU A 50 9.49 10.96 -8.42
N LEU A 51 8.45 10.41 -7.80
CA LEU A 51 8.12 8.99 -7.85
C LEU A 51 6.71 8.82 -8.41
N VAL A 52 6.55 7.92 -9.37
CA VAL A 52 5.23 7.48 -9.83
C VAL A 52 5.00 6.08 -9.31
N ILE A 53 3.99 5.95 -8.46
CA ILE A 53 3.67 4.71 -7.75
C ILE A 53 2.26 4.29 -8.15
N LYS A 54 2.11 3.01 -8.45
CA LYS A 54 0.84 2.37 -8.69
C LYS A 54 0.41 1.60 -7.43
N PRO A 55 -0.68 2.01 -6.77
CA PRO A 55 -1.15 1.36 -5.55
C PRO A 55 -1.46 -0.13 -5.76
N ASN A 56 -1.20 -0.92 -4.73
CA ASN A 56 -1.57 -2.32 -4.70
C ASN A 56 -3.10 -2.47 -4.58
N PHE A 57 -3.78 -2.75 -5.69
CA PHE A 57 -5.23 -2.94 -5.71
C PHE A 57 -5.71 -4.16 -4.91
N ASN A 58 -4.82 -5.09 -4.56
CA ASN A 58 -5.15 -6.24 -3.69
C ASN A 58 -4.99 -5.92 -2.21
N ALA A 59 -4.42 -4.77 -1.85
CA ALA A 59 -4.26 -4.38 -0.46
C ALA A 59 -5.62 -3.89 0.09
N GLN A 60 -6.02 -4.46 1.22
CA GLN A 60 -7.23 -4.04 1.94
C GLN A 60 -6.86 -3.57 3.34
N ILE A 61 -7.34 -2.38 3.71
CA ILE A 61 -7.13 -1.80 5.04
C ILE A 61 -8.36 -2.09 5.89
N TYR A 62 -8.13 -2.66 7.07
CA TYR A 62 -9.15 -2.92 8.08
C TYR A 62 -8.81 -2.14 9.36
N THR A 63 -9.76 -1.36 9.84
CA THR A 63 -9.65 -0.66 11.13
C THR A 63 -10.40 -1.46 12.18
N LEU A 64 -9.67 -1.97 13.17
CA LEU A 64 -10.24 -2.72 14.28
C LEU A 64 -10.22 -1.89 15.55
N LYS A 65 -11.30 -1.96 16.32
CA LYS A 65 -11.41 -1.34 17.63
C LYS A 65 -11.44 -2.42 18.71
N LYS A 66 -10.60 -2.29 19.73
CA LYS A 66 -10.73 -3.09 20.96
C LYS A 66 -11.90 -2.53 21.76
N GLU A 67 -12.80 -3.42 22.21
CA GLU A 67 -14.00 -3.01 22.95
C GLU A 67 -13.73 -2.68 24.43
N SER A 68 -12.63 -3.16 25.03
CA SER A 68 -12.17 -2.73 26.35
C SER A 68 -10.66 -2.86 26.51
N GLU A 69 -10.06 -2.08 27.43
CA GLU A 69 -8.61 -2.14 27.73
C GLU A 69 -8.18 -3.51 28.29
N ASN A 70 -9.08 -4.19 29.01
CA ASN A 70 -8.91 -5.56 29.51
C ASN A 70 -9.50 -6.61 28.55
N GLY A 71 -9.98 -6.16 27.39
CA GLY A 71 -10.80 -6.94 26.46
C GLY A 71 -10.01 -7.94 25.64
N LYS A 72 -10.71 -9.01 25.27
CA LYS A 72 -10.23 -10.09 24.39
C LYS A 72 -9.40 -9.53 23.22
N ASP A 73 -8.36 -10.27 22.87
CA ASP A 73 -7.53 -10.03 21.69
C ASP A 73 -8.41 -9.75 20.46
N LEU A 74 -7.91 -9.01 19.47
CA LEU A 74 -8.61 -8.66 18.22
C LEU A 74 -9.16 -9.91 17.49
N GLY A 75 -8.67 -11.08 17.86
CA GLY A 75 -9.09 -12.39 17.39
C GLY A 75 -8.45 -12.74 16.06
N ILE A 76 -7.26 -12.19 15.80
CA ILE A 76 -6.41 -12.56 14.68
C ILE A 76 -5.38 -13.56 15.19
N VAL A 77 -5.43 -14.79 14.69
CA VAL A 77 -4.41 -15.79 14.96
C VAL A 77 -3.40 -15.77 13.81
N LEU A 78 -2.12 -15.63 14.16
CA LEU A 78 -1.03 -15.57 13.20
C LEU A 78 -0.35 -16.94 13.06
N HIS A 79 -0.13 -17.36 11.81
CA HIS A 79 0.58 -18.59 11.49
C HIS A 79 2.03 -18.53 12.01
N LYS A 80 2.37 -19.38 12.98
CA LYS A 80 3.70 -19.44 13.62
C LYS A 80 4.17 -18.07 14.15
N LYS A 81 3.25 -17.21 14.60
CA LYS A 81 3.53 -15.83 15.06
C LYS A 81 4.24 -14.96 13.99
N LYS A 82 4.01 -15.21 12.71
CA LYS A 82 4.53 -14.43 11.56
C LYS A 82 3.42 -13.56 10.94
N ASN A 83 3.75 -12.81 9.88
CA ASN A 83 2.86 -11.87 9.18
C ASN A 83 1.79 -12.53 8.29
N LYS A 84 1.37 -13.77 8.58
CA LYS A 84 0.32 -14.48 7.85
C LYS A 84 -0.81 -14.83 8.82
N ILE A 85 -2.04 -14.45 8.49
CA ILE A 85 -3.23 -14.86 9.23
C ILE A 85 -3.42 -16.37 9.04
N SER A 86 -3.63 -17.11 10.13
CA SER A 86 -3.98 -18.53 10.10
C SER A 86 -5.47 -18.76 10.31
N SER A 87 -6.10 -17.97 11.17
CA SER A 87 -7.53 -18.08 11.48
C SER A 87 -8.02 -16.81 12.17
N ILE A 88 -9.34 -16.59 12.09
CA ILE A 88 -10.05 -15.52 12.79
C ILE A 88 -11.02 -16.14 13.81
N ILE A 89 -11.00 -15.61 15.04
CA ILE A 89 -11.85 -16.09 16.13
C ILE A 89 -13.28 -15.59 15.94
N LYS A 90 -14.26 -16.51 15.92
CA LYS A 90 -15.68 -16.14 15.78
C LYS A 90 -16.14 -15.17 16.88
N GLY A 91 -16.89 -14.14 16.49
CA GLY A 91 -17.40 -13.12 17.40
C GLY A 91 -16.35 -12.12 17.93
N SER A 92 -15.11 -12.17 17.43
CA SER A 92 -14.11 -11.15 17.74
C SER A 92 -14.28 -9.88 16.90
N PRO A 93 -13.61 -8.76 17.24
CA PRO A 93 -13.60 -7.57 16.40
C PRO A 93 -13.14 -7.85 14.96
N ALA A 94 -12.14 -8.70 14.75
CA ALA A 94 -11.70 -9.10 13.41
C ALA A 94 -12.77 -9.89 12.63
N TYR A 95 -13.54 -10.74 13.32
CA TYR A 95 -14.66 -11.46 12.71
C TYR A 95 -15.79 -10.51 12.31
N LEU A 96 -16.14 -9.56 13.18
CA LEU A 96 -17.17 -8.55 12.90
C LEU A 96 -16.76 -7.63 11.74
N ALA A 97 -15.47 -7.35 11.60
CA ALA A 97 -14.91 -6.60 10.47
C ALA A 97 -14.76 -7.44 9.18
N SER A 98 -15.20 -8.71 9.18
CA SER A 98 -15.11 -9.62 8.03
C SER A 98 -13.70 -9.76 7.47
N ILE A 99 -12.68 -9.80 8.35
CA ILE A 99 -11.31 -10.07 7.91
C ILE A 99 -11.24 -11.51 7.39
N PRO A 100 -10.72 -11.74 6.19
CA PRO A 100 -10.53 -13.09 5.68
C PRO A 100 -9.37 -13.78 6.41
N ASP A 101 -9.54 -15.07 6.73
CA ASP A 101 -8.49 -15.94 7.28
C ASP A 101 -7.49 -16.41 6.22
N SER A 102 -7.86 -16.33 4.94
CA SER A 102 -6.99 -16.54 3.80
C SER A 102 -7.28 -15.52 2.70
N LEU A 103 -6.25 -14.82 2.23
CA LEU A 103 -6.35 -14.00 1.04
C LEU A 103 -6.08 -14.86 -0.22
N PRO A 104 -6.79 -14.61 -1.32
CA PRO A 104 -6.45 -15.23 -2.60
C PRO A 104 -5.02 -14.83 -3.00
N SER A 105 -4.35 -15.75 -3.71
CA SER A 105 -3.02 -15.48 -4.26
C SER A 105 -3.09 -14.29 -5.23
N TYR A 106 -2.09 -13.41 -5.19
CA TYR A 106 -1.93 -12.22 -6.06
C TYR A 106 -2.04 -12.51 -7.57
N PHE A 107 -1.99 -13.79 -7.98
CA PHE A 107 -2.01 -14.23 -9.37
C PHE A 107 -3.41 -14.59 -9.89
N ILE A 108 -4.48 -14.51 -9.09
CA ILE A 108 -5.84 -14.82 -9.54
C ILE A 108 -6.59 -13.51 -9.83
N PHE A 109 -6.62 -13.12 -11.10
CA PHE A 109 -7.44 -12.00 -11.58
C PHE A 109 -8.69 -12.54 -12.29
N PRO A 110 -9.91 -12.40 -11.73
CA PRO A 110 -11.11 -12.39 -12.56
C PRO A 110 -11.25 -10.97 -13.16
N ASN A 111 -11.02 -10.85 -14.48
CA ASN A 111 -11.40 -9.72 -15.34
C ASN A 111 -11.45 -8.33 -14.69
N GLN A 112 -10.32 -7.63 -14.63
CA GLN A 112 -10.31 -6.21 -14.24
C GLN A 112 -10.93 -5.35 -15.36
N GLN A 113 -12.15 -4.87 -15.12
CA GLN A 113 -12.68 -3.70 -15.82
C GLN A 113 -11.80 -2.50 -15.49
N ILE A 114 -11.12 -1.96 -16.50
CA ILE A 114 -10.33 -0.73 -16.41
C ILE A 114 -11.30 0.43 -16.13
N VAL A 115 -11.40 0.85 -14.88
CA VAL A 115 -12.10 2.09 -14.52
C VAL A 115 -11.19 3.25 -14.91
N LYS A 116 -11.43 3.83 -16.10
CA LYS A 116 -10.84 5.10 -16.53
C LYS A 116 -11.38 6.24 -15.66
N ILE A 117 -10.68 6.59 -14.59
CA ILE A 117 -10.94 7.85 -13.88
C ILE A 117 -10.29 8.98 -14.69
N LEU A 118 -11.07 9.57 -15.60
CA LEU A 118 -10.74 10.84 -16.25
C LEU A 118 -10.96 11.96 -15.24
N ASN A 119 -9.89 12.37 -14.55
CA ASN A 119 -9.91 13.65 -13.84
C ASN A 119 -9.99 14.78 -14.87
N LYS A 120 -11.19 15.35 -15.04
CA LYS A 120 -11.39 16.66 -15.65
C LYS A 120 -10.63 17.69 -14.83
N LEU A 121 -9.40 18.02 -15.24
CA LEU A 121 -8.81 19.30 -14.90
C LEU A 121 -9.70 20.36 -15.56
N LYS A 122 -10.50 21.05 -14.73
CA LYS A 122 -11.12 22.32 -15.10
C LYS A 122 -10.00 23.23 -15.59
N LYS A 123 -9.92 23.45 -16.90
CA LYS A 123 -9.36 24.68 -17.43
C LYS A 123 -10.30 25.79 -17.02
N GLU A 124 -10.01 26.45 -15.91
CA GLU A 124 -10.31 27.87 -15.79
C GLU A 124 -9.50 28.58 -16.88
N GLN A 125 -10.11 28.74 -18.06
CA GLN A 125 -9.66 29.78 -18.97
C GLN A 125 -10.32 31.07 -18.50
N SER A 126 -9.52 31.84 -17.76
CA SER A 126 -9.55 33.28 -17.84
C SER A 126 -9.35 33.71 -19.30
N GLN A 127 -10.26 34.53 -19.80
CA GLN A 127 -10.12 35.58 -20.84
C GLN A 127 -11.49 36.29 -20.80
N GLN A 128 -11.60 37.42 -20.11
CA GLN A 128 -11.43 38.78 -20.66
C GLN A 128 -12.29 39.02 -21.89
#